data_AF-A0A816HN39-F1
#
_entry.id   AF-A0A816HN39-F1
#
_cell.length_a   1.000
_cell.length_b   1.000
_cell.length_c   1.000
_cell.angle_alpha   90.00
_cell.angle_beta   90.00
_cell.angle_gamma   90.00
#
_symmetry.space_group_name_H-M   'P 1'
#
loop_
_entity.id
_entity.type
_entity.pdbx_description
1 polymer ?
#
loop_
_entity_poly.entity_id
_entity_poly.type
_entity_poly.pdbx_seq_one_letter_code
_entity_poly.pdbx_strand_id
1 'polypeptide(L)'
;MYSQLLKEILLEDEYDEQQKKTLVNFCRDHYAGNNSELKIIDEFEQKYPEPSDIWWYTRECFLYRMVNKALRTQDIEVIMKMGFFIRGLHQHIEQFHSQQIYQRSLIVYRGQGMAQTEFEKIYSNKGGLLAFNSFLSTSIVRDVSSRFAHVARD
;
A
#
# COMPACT_ATOMS: atom_id res chain seq x y z
N MET A 1 17.98 3.81 5.25
CA MET A 1 18.83 2.61 5.44
C MET A 1 17.98 1.37 5.73
N TYR A 2 17.14 1.36 6.78
CA TYR A 2 16.31 0.18 7.11
C TYR A 2 15.27 -0.19 6.03
N SER A 3 14.52 0.78 5.49
CA SER A 3 13.53 0.52 4.43
C SER A 3 14.15 0.03 3.11
N GLN A 4 15.40 0.40 2.84
CA GLN A 4 16.13 -0.02 1.63
C GLN A 4 16.54 -1.49 1.73
N LEU A 5 17.13 -1.89 2.87
CA LEU A 5 17.45 -3.28 3.16
C LEU A 5 16.19 -4.15 3.17
N LEU A 6 15.10 -3.67 3.78
CA LEU A 6 13.83 -4.38 3.77
C LEU A 6 13.31 -4.57 2.34
N LYS A 7 13.39 -3.54 1.49
CA LYS A 7 13.05 -3.66 0.07
C LYS A 7 13.88 -4.77 -0.58
N GLU A 8 15.19 -4.78 -0.40
CA GLU A 8 16.09 -5.78 -0.99
C GLU A 8 15.71 -7.20 -0.55
N ILE A 9 15.48 -7.42 0.75
CA ILE A 9 15.02 -8.70 1.30
C ILE A 9 13.72 -9.16 0.63
N LEU A 10 12.74 -8.26 0.49
CA LEU A 10 11.44 -8.58 -0.12
C LEU A 10 11.54 -8.89 -1.62
N LEU A 11 12.56 -8.37 -2.31
CA LEU A 11 12.74 -8.60 -3.75
C LEU A 11 13.49 -9.89 -4.06
N GLU A 12 14.30 -10.40 -3.12
CA GLU A 12 15.03 -11.65 -3.27
C GLU A 12 14.14 -12.89 -3.02
N ASP A 13 13.07 -12.75 -2.24
CA ASP A 13 12.22 -13.86 -1.80
C ASP A 13 11.31 -14.38 -2.93
N GLU A 14 11.36 -15.68 -3.26
CA GLU A 14 10.53 -16.29 -4.30
C GLU A 14 9.08 -16.49 -3.83
N TYR A 15 8.12 -16.31 -4.74
CA TYR A 15 6.70 -16.52 -4.42
C TYR A 15 6.43 -17.98 -4.05
N ASP A 16 5.85 -18.18 -2.87
CA ASP A 16 5.36 -19.49 -2.40
C ASP A 16 3.87 -19.42 -2.06
N GLU A 17 3.09 -20.38 -2.56
CA GLU A 17 1.68 -20.56 -2.21
C GLU A 17 1.45 -20.68 -0.69
N GLN A 18 2.43 -21.17 0.06
CA GLN A 18 2.37 -21.20 1.51
C GLN A 18 2.38 -19.80 2.14
N GLN A 19 3.06 -18.82 1.52
CA GLN A 19 3.03 -17.43 1.97
C GLN A 19 1.63 -16.83 1.79
N LYS A 20 0.98 -17.11 0.64
CA LYS A 20 -0.41 -16.70 0.42
C LYS A 20 -1.35 -17.27 1.48
N LYS A 21 -1.27 -18.58 1.77
CA LYS A 21 -2.08 -19.22 2.84
C LYS A 21 -1.82 -18.59 4.21
N THR A 22 -0.57 -18.29 4.52
CA THR A 22 -0.17 -17.65 5.78
C THR A 22 -0.80 -16.25 5.90
N LEU A 23 -0.75 -15.45 4.83
CA LEU A 23 -1.38 -14.14 4.79
C LEU A 23 -2.90 -14.24 4.92
N VAL A 24 -3.55 -15.16 4.21
CA VAL A 24 -5.00 -15.35 4.26
C VAL A 24 -5.46 -15.68 5.68
N ASN A 25 -4.79 -16.62 6.35
CA ASN A 25 -5.14 -16.98 7.73
C ASN A 25 -4.96 -15.81 8.69
N PHE A 26 -3.83 -15.09 8.58
CA PHE A 26 -3.59 -13.88 9.36
C PHE A 26 -4.69 -12.82 9.15
N CYS A 27 -5.13 -12.61 7.90
CA CYS A 27 -6.21 -11.70 7.57
C CYS A 27 -7.56 -12.17 8.13
N ARG A 28 -7.87 -13.47 8.08
CA ARG A 28 -9.10 -14.02 8.66
C ARG A 28 -9.17 -13.77 10.16
N ASP A 29 -8.06 -13.97 10.87
CA ASP A 29 -7.97 -13.70 12.31
C ASP A 29 -8.12 -12.20 12.60
N HIS A 30 -7.44 -11.35 11.83
CA HIS A 30 -7.49 -9.89 12.00
C HIS A 30 -8.89 -9.31 11.72
N TYR A 31 -9.64 -9.88 10.77
CA TYR A 31 -10.95 -9.42 10.33
C TYR A 31 -12.11 -10.34 10.77
N ALA A 32 -11.93 -11.18 11.80
CA ALA A 32 -12.92 -12.17 12.21
C ALA A 32 -14.33 -11.60 12.49
N GLY A 33 -14.43 -10.33 12.91
CA GLY A 33 -15.71 -9.63 13.14
C GLY A 33 -16.29 -8.90 11.92
N ASN A 34 -15.61 -8.93 10.77
CA ASN A 34 -15.98 -8.14 9.58
C ASN A 34 -16.36 -9.06 8.41
N ASN A 35 -17.64 -9.43 8.34
CA ASN A 35 -18.18 -10.32 7.30
C ASN A 35 -17.94 -9.82 5.87
N SER A 36 -17.88 -8.49 5.65
CA SER A 36 -17.57 -7.94 4.33
C SER A 36 -16.13 -8.23 3.93
N GLU A 37 -15.17 -8.04 4.85
CA GLU A 37 -13.76 -8.30 4.56
C GLU A 37 -13.49 -9.80 4.45
N LEU A 38 -14.11 -10.63 5.29
CA LEU A 38 -13.98 -12.09 5.21
C LEU A 38 -14.35 -12.62 3.82
N LYS A 39 -15.44 -12.13 3.23
CA LYS A 39 -15.83 -12.49 1.85
C LYS A 39 -14.79 -12.08 0.81
N ILE A 40 -14.15 -10.92 1.00
CA ILE A 40 -13.11 -10.44 0.09
C ILE A 40 -11.82 -11.24 0.27
N ILE A 41 -11.51 -11.68 1.50
CA ILE A 41 -10.39 -12.57 1.80
C ILE A 41 -10.59 -13.94 1.12
N ASP A 42 -11.80 -14.50 1.18
CA ASP A 42 -12.13 -15.74 0.47
C ASP A 42 -11.99 -15.58 -1.05
N GLU A 43 -12.43 -14.44 -1.59
CA GLU A 43 -12.24 -14.13 -3.01
C GLU A 43 -10.75 -14.00 -3.37
N PHE A 44 -9.96 -13.36 -2.51
CA PHE A 44 -8.53 -13.20 -2.69
C PHE A 44 -7.82 -14.55 -2.70
N GLU A 45 -8.12 -15.45 -1.75
CA GLU A 45 -7.52 -16.79 -1.70
C GLU A 45 -7.76 -17.59 -2.99
N GLN A 46 -8.95 -17.46 -3.57
CA GLN A 46 -9.36 -18.20 -4.77
C GLN A 46 -8.85 -17.60 -6.09
N LYS A 47 -8.83 -16.26 -6.19
CA LYS A 47 -8.61 -15.57 -7.47
C LYS A 47 -7.22 -14.95 -7.62
N TYR A 48 -6.51 -14.68 -6.53
CA TYR A 48 -5.17 -14.10 -6.61
C TYR A 48 -4.20 -15.05 -7.35
N PRO A 49 -3.38 -14.57 -8.31
CA PRO A 49 -3.05 -13.16 -8.58
C PRO A 49 -3.95 -12.41 -9.58
N GLU A 50 -4.98 -13.04 -10.14
CA GLU A 50 -5.87 -12.37 -11.09
C GLU A 50 -6.77 -11.33 -10.41
N PRO A 51 -7.04 -10.17 -11.03
CA PRO A 51 -6.54 -9.73 -12.35
C PRO A 51 -5.16 -9.04 -12.32
N SER A 52 -4.70 -8.51 -11.18
CA SER A 52 -3.29 -8.07 -10.94
C SER A 52 -3.11 -7.59 -9.50
N ASP A 53 -1.85 -7.49 -9.03
CA ASP A 53 -1.54 -6.90 -7.71
C ASP A 53 -2.05 -5.46 -7.58
N ILE A 54 -1.93 -4.66 -8.65
CA ILE A 54 -2.41 -3.27 -8.66
C ILE A 54 -3.92 -3.21 -8.47
N TRP A 55 -4.67 -4.11 -9.12
CA TRP A 55 -6.12 -4.15 -8.94
C TRP A 55 -6.49 -4.47 -7.50
N TRP A 56 -5.87 -5.50 -6.92
CA TRP A 56 -6.07 -5.86 -5.51
C TRP A 56 -5.66 -4.73 -4.55
N TYR A 57 -4.60 -3.99 -4.87
CA TYR A 57 -4.12 -2.85 -4.07
C TYR A 57 -5.01 -1.61 -4.20
N THR A 58 -5.67 -1.41 -5.33
CA THR A 58 -6.52 -0.21 -5.57
C THR A 58 -7.99 -0.45 -5.23
N ARG A 59 -8.40 -1.70 -5.05
CA ARG A 59 -9.71 -2.07 -4.51
C ARG A 59 -9.86 -1.57 -3.07
N GLU A 60 -11.05 -1.12 -2.73
CA GLU A 60 -11.42 -0.81 -1.35
C GLU A 60 -11.58 -2.11 -0.53
N CYS A 61 -10.46 -2.64 -0.02
CA CYS A 61 -10.42 -3.85 0.80
C CYS A 61 -9.28 -3.83 1.82
N PHE A 62 -9.17 -4.91 2.61
CA PHE A 62 -8.13 -5.12 3.61
C PHE A 62 -6.70 -4.90 3.08
N LEU A 63 -6.37 -5.34 1.87
CA LEU A 63 -4.99 -5.30 1.34
C LEU A 63 -4.44 -3.88 1.29
N TYR A 64 -5.18 -2.96 0.66
CA TYR A 64 -4.79 -1.56 0.56
C TYR A 64 -4.49 -0.96 1.95
N ARG A 65 -5.36 -1.22 2.93
CA ARG A 65 -5.23 -0.65 4.28
C ARG A 65 -4.07 -1.28 5.03
N MET A 66 -3.93 -2.60 4.97
CA MET A 66 -2.87 -3.33 5.68
C MET A 66 -1.49 -3.00 5.12
N VAL A 67 -1.29 -3.00 3.79
CA VAL A 67 -0.01 -2.64 3.18
C VAL A 67 0.40 -1.23 3.61
N ASN A 68 -0.50 -0.25 3.45
CA ASN A 68 -0.17 1.14 3.79
C ASN A 68 0.07 1.34 5.28
N LYS A 69 -0.72 0.69 6.14
CA LYS A 69 -0.53 0.77 7.59
C LYS A 69 0.81 0.15 7.99
N ALA A 70 1.08 -1.08 7.59
CA ALA A 70 2.29 -1.81 7.94
C ALA A 70 3.56 -1.06 7.49
N LEU A 71 3.57 -0.55 6.26
CA LEU A 71 4.68 0.27 5.75
C LEU A 71 4.84 1.61 6.49
N ARG A 72 3.74 2.26 6.87
CA ARG A 72 3.75 3.53 7.62
C ARG A 72 4.25 3.35 9.05
N THR A 73 3.83 2.27 9.72
CA THR A 73 4.23 1.95 11.10
C THR A 73 5.50 1.12 11.18
N GLN A 74 6.07 0.73 10.04
CA GLN A 74 7.22 -0.18 9.93
C GLN A 74 6.99 -1.49 10.71
N ASP A 75 5.78 -2.05 10.61
CA ASP A 75 5.43 -3.33 11.21
C ASP A 75 6.06 -4.47 10.39
N ILE A 76 7.29 -4.84 10.77
CA ILE A 76 8.10 -5.83 10.04
C ILE A 76 7.38 -7.17 9.96
N GLU A 77 6.71 -7.58 11.03
CA GLU A 77 6.01 -8.87 11.07
C GLU A 77 4.90 -8.92 10.01
N VAL A 78 4.10 -7.86 9.90
CA VAL A 78 3.06 -7.76 8.87
C VAL A 78 3.65 -7.57 7.48
N ILE A 79 4.70 -6.75 7.34
CA ILE A 79 5.39 -6.54 6.06
C ILE A 79 5.90 -7.87 5.49
N MET A 80 6.54 -8.71 6.31
CA MET A 80 7.05 -10.02 5.87
C MET A 80 5.92 -10.96 5.45
N LYS A 81 4.79 -11.00 6.17
CA LYS A 81 3.61 -11.79 5.76
C LYS A 81 3.00 -11.31 4.45
N MET A 82 3.09 -10.01 4.16
CA MET A 82 2.63 -9.38 2.92
C MET A 82 3.72 -9.32 1.84
N GLY A 83 4.89 -9.92 2.08
CA GLY A 83 6.10 -9.67 1.30
C GLY A 83 5.92 -9.97 -0.18
N PHE A 84 5.35 -11.13 -0.49
CA PHE A 84 5.08 -11.53 -1.87
C PHE A 84 4.16 -10.54 -2.61
N PHE A 85 3.12 -10.03 -1.93
CA PHE A 85 2.17 -9.08 -2.50
C PHE A 85 2.81 -7.70 -2.70
N ILE A 86 3.61 -7.24 -1.73
CA ILE A 86 4.36 -5.97 -1.84
C ILE A 86 5.37 -6.03 -2.99
N ARG A 87 6.07 -7.16 -3.14
CA ARG A 87 6.97 -7.44 -4.26
C ARG A 87 6.22 -7.40 -5.60
N GLY A 88 5.12 -8.15 -5.73
CA GLY A 88 4.33 -8.18 -6.96
C GLY A 88 3.79 -6.79 -7.33
N LEU A 89 3.29 -6.05 -6.34
CA LEU A 89 2.85 -4.67 -6.51
C LEU A 89 3.99 -3.75 -6.99
N HIS A 90 5.18 -3.86 -6.38
CA HIS A 90 6.35 -3.09 -6.78
C HIS A 90 6.77 -3.38 -8.23
N GLN A 91 6.87 -4.66 -8.58
CA GLN A 91 7.27 -5.11 -9.92
C GLN A 91 6.28 -4.63 -10.99
N HIS A 92 4.97 -4.72 -10.73
CA HIS A 92 3.96 -4.20 -11.65
C HIS A 92 4.04 -2.67 -11.82
N ILE A 93 4.29 -1.92 -10.74
CA ILE A 93 4.46 -0.45 -10.83
C ILE A 93 5.71 -0.10 -11.66
N GLU A 94 6.83 -0.79 -11.46
CA GLU A 94 8.05 -0.57 -12.26
C GLU A 94 7.83 -0.89 -13.73
N GLN A 95 7.12 -1.99 -14.02
CA GLN A 95 6.73 -2.36 -15.38
C GLN A 95 5.91 -1.25 -16.04
N PHE A 96 4.84 -0.78 -15.42
CA PHE A 96 4.01 0.30 -15.98
C PHE A 96 4.80 1.61 -16.14
N HIS A 97 5.66 1.94 -15.18
CA HIS A 97 6.51 3.12 -15.26
C HIS A 97 7.46 3.05 -16.47
N SER A 98 8.08 1.89 -16.72
CA SER A 98 8.97 1.69 -17.88
C SER A 98 8.27 1.82 -19.25
N GLN A 99 6.96 1.57 -19.28
CA GLN A 99 6.14 1.68 -20.50
C GLN A 99 5.61 3.10 -20.72
N GLN A 100 5.68 3.97 -19.71
CA GLN A 100 5.12 5.30 -19.78
C GLN A 100 5.94 6.19 -20.73
N ILE A 101 5.32 6.62 -21.83
CA ILE A 101 5.94 7.55 -22.78
C ILE A 101 6.02 8.93 -22.10
N TYR A 102 7.24 9.38 -21.84
CA TYR A 102 7.60 10.53 -21.02
C TYR A 102 6.74 11.80 -21.23
N GLN A 103 6.03 12.22 -20.19
CA GLN A 103 5.85 13.64 -19.87
C GLN A 103 6.85 13.99 -18.76
N ARG A 104 7.65 15.05 -18.96
CA ARG A 104 8.74 15.44 -18.04
C ARG A 104 8.28 15.79 -16.62
N SER A 105 6.99 16.09 -16.45
CA SER A 105 6.40 16.43 -15.16
C SER A 105 4.89 16.17 -15.19
N LEU A 106 4.37 15.49 -14.17
CA LEU A 106 2.94 15.32 -13.95
C LEU A 106 2.55 16.06 -12.67
N ILE A 107 1.49 16.86 -12.74
CA ILE A 107 0.87 17.42 -11.55
C ILE A 107 -0.18 16.43 -11.06
N VAL A 108 0.02 15.93 -9.84
CA VAL A 108 -0.92 15.05 -9.15
C VAL A 108 -1.29 15.62 -7.79
N TYR A 109 -2.44 15.20 -7.30
CA TYR A 109 -3.01 15.63 -6.03
C TYR A 109 -3.17 14.43 -5.11
N ARG A 110 -2.90 14.61 -3.83
CA ARG A 110 -3.15 13.62 -2.78
C ARG A 110 -3.85 14.32 -1.62
N GLY A 111 -5.01 13.80 -1.23
CA GLY A 111 -5.64 14.17 0.03
C GLY A 111 -5.26 13.17 1.11
N GLN A 112 -4.97 13.68 2.30
CA GLN A 112 -4.64 12.86 3.46
C GLN A 112 -5.12 13.59 4.71
N GLY A 113 -6.05 12.98 5.44
CA GLY A 113 -6.29 13.35 6.83
C GLY A 113 -5.06 12.98 7.67
N MET A 114 -4.67 13.87 8.58
CA MET A 114 -3.52 13.70 9.47
C MET A 114 -3.78 14.37 10.80
N ALA A 115 -3.08 13.91 11.85
CA ALA A 115 -3.13 14.56 13.14
C ALA A 115 -2.53 15.98 13.06
N GLN A 116 -3.06 16.90 13.87
CA GLN A 116 -2.55 18.27 13.96
C GLN A 116 -1.03 18.29 14.26
N THR A 117 -0.57 17.41 15.14
CA THR A 117 0.85 17.29 15.50
C THR A 117 1.72 16.81 14.35
N GLU A 118 1.21 15.96 13.46
CA GLU A 118 1.90 15.53 12.23
C GLU A 118 1.97 16.67 11.21
N PHE A 119 0.85 17.40 11.05
CA PHE A 119 0.79 18.57 10.19
C PHE A 119 1.78 19.66 10.63
N GLU A 120 1.86 19.95 11.92
CA GLU A 120 2.80 20.92 12.48
C GLU A 120 4.27 20.54 12.23
N LYS A 121 4.61 19.24 12.31
CA LYS A 121 5.94 18.76 11.94
C LYS A 121 6.25 19.04 10.48
N ILE A 122 5.33 18.70 9.57
CA ILE A 122 5.47 18.97 8.13
C ILE A 122 5.59 20.49 7.89
N TYR A 123 4.75 21.30 8.54
CA TYR A 123 4.75 22.75 8.40
C TYR A 123 6.03 23.40 8.92
N SER A 124 6.61 22.87 10.01
CA SER A 124 7.89 23.34 10.53
C SER A 124 9.08 22.97 9.64
N ASN A 125 8.96 21.90 8.85
CA ASN A 125 9.98 21.40 7.92
C ASN A 125 9.95 22.11 6.55
N LYS A 126 9.58 23.40 6.49
CA LYS A 126 9.58 24.18 5.24
C LYS A 126 10.97 24.23 4.62
N GLY A 127 11.07 23.93 3.32
CA GLY A 127 12.34 23.83 2.60
C GLY A 127 13.08 22.50 2.83
N GLY A 128 12.59 21.64 3.73
CA GLY A 128 13.11 20.29 3.94
C GLY A 128 12.51 19.26 2.98
N LEU A 129 13.01 18.02 3.06
CA LEU A 129 12.50 16.88 2.30
C LEU A 129 11.42 16.13 3.08
N LEU A 130 10.47 15.56 2.37
CA LEU A 130 9.51 14.59 2.89
C LEU A 130 9.82 13.21 2.31
N ALA A 131 9.84 12.20 3.17
CA ALA A 131 10.01 10.81 2.78
C ALA A 131 8.74 10.03 3.13
N PHE A 132 8.30 9.16 2.22
CA PHE A 132 7.15 8.28 2.42
C PHE A 132 7.63 6.83 2.42
N ASN A 133 7.23 6.07 3.43
CA ASN A 133 7.57 4.65 3.51
C ASN A 133 6.53 3.76 2.82
N SER A 134 5.42 4.34 2.34
CA SER A 134 4.29 3.63 1.72
C SER A 134 4.14 4.01 0.24
N PHE A 135 3.41 3.18 -0.52
CA PHE A 135 3.00 3.52 -1.88
C PHE A 135 2.06 4.73 -1.91
N LEU A 136 2.27 5.64 -2.88
CA LEU A 136 1.47 6.84 -3.01
C LEU A 136 0.40 6.67 -4.09
N SER A 137 -0.85 6.51 -3.66
CA SER A 137 -2.03 6.73 -4.53
C SER A 137 -2.29 8.23 -4.66
N THR A 138 -2.42 8.71 -5.90
CA THR A 138 -2.68 10.12 -6.24
C THR A 138 -3.70 10.21 -7.37
N SER A 139 -4.26 11.40 -7.59
CA SER A 139 -5.17 11.67 -8.72
C SER A 139 -4.72 12.90 -9.49
N ILE A 140 -4.93 12.91 -10.80
CA ILE A 140 -4.80 14.11 -11.63
C ILE A 140 -5.95 15.11 -11.40
N VAL A 141 -7.06 14.65 -10.80
CA VAL A 141 -8.23 15.47 -10.50
C VAL A 141 -8.22 15.87 -9.03
N ARG A 142 -8.03 17.17 -8.77
CA ARG A 142 -7.94 17.73 -7.41
C ARG A 142 -9.15 17.38 -6.53
N ASP A 143 -10.36 17.43 -7.09
CA ASP A 143 -11.60 17.18 -6.35
C ASP A 143 -11.71 15.73 -5.87
N VAL A 144 -11.20 14.78 -6.66
CA VAL A 144 -11.12 13.37 -6.26
C VAL A 144 -10.22 13.23 -5.04
N SER A 145 -9.04 13.86 -5.07
CA SER A 145 -8.09 13.81 -3.95
C SER A 145 -8.63 14.50 -2.70
N SER A 146 -9.35 15.61 -2.84
CA SER A 146 -9.86 16.40 -1.70
C SER A 146 -10.81 15.58 -0.82
N ARG A 147 -11.55 14.62 -1.39
CA ARG A 147 -12.42 13.70 -0.63
C ARG A 147 -11.67 12.86 0.40
N PHE A 148 -10.39 12.58 0.16
CA PHE A 148 -9.54 11.81 1.08
C PHE A 148 -8.91 12.68 2.19
N ALA A 149 -8.95 14.01 2.08
CA ALA A 149 -8.41 14.91 3.09
C ALA A 149 -9.34 15.05 4.31
N HIS A 150 -10.64 14.79 4.13
CA HIS A 150 -11.64 14.94 5.18
C HIS A 150 -11.80 13.71 6.09
N VAL A 151 -11.13 12.60 5.77
CA VAL A 151 -11.20 11.37 6.55
C VAL A 151 -9.91 11.25 7.36
N ALA A 152 -9.99 11.48 8.68
CA ALA A 152 -8.90 11.16 9.58
C ALA A 152 -8.62 9.64 9.49
N ARG A 153 -7.37 9.27 9.25
CA ARG A 153 -6.92 7.88 9.28
C ARG A 153 -6.11 7.68 10.54
N ASP A 154 -6.58 6.77 11.41
CA ASP A 154 -5.78 6.19 12.49
C ASP A 154 -4.61 5.34 11.93
#